data_AF-A0A957Z1G1-F1
#
_entry.id   AF-A0A957Z1G1-F1
#
_cell.length_a   1.000
_cell.length_b   1.000
_cell.length_c   1.000
_cell.angle_alpha   90.00
_cell.angle_beta   90.00
_cell.angle_gamma   90.00
#
_symmetry.space_group_name_H-M   'P 1'
#
loop_
_entity.id
_entity.type
_entity.pdbx_description
1 polymer ?
#
loop_
_entity_poly.entity_id
_entity_poly.type
_entity_poly.pdbx_seq_one_letter_code
_entity_poly.pdbx_strand_id
1 'polypeptide(L)'
;KLMRFTKPMDPNCTGAHYDLTYLRGGTDTVCTSWIPIGDIPVEMGGLIYLEGSDALGRKLEADFAAKNATLAPDEQISAFNKNMGEGGWLSKDLPAIAARAQSRWLTADYEAGDIVVHSAYMIHAATRNESPDGRMRLSTDIRYQSIRAEIDARWQNHWSYEDML
;
A
#
# COMPACT_ATOMS: atom_id res chain seq x y z
N LYS A 1 12.43 -0.82 -5.63
CA LYS A 1 13.02 -1.05 -4.29
C LYS A 1 12.60 -2.44 -3.82
N LEU A 2 13.55 -3.33 -3.55
CA LEU A 2 13.26 -4.72 -3.16
C LEU A 2 12.97 -4.87 -1.65
N MET A 3 13.56 -4.01 -0.83
CA MET A 3 13.37 -3.99 0.62
C MET A 3 12.87 -2.62 1.07
N ARG A 4 12.01 -2.62 2.09
CA ARG A 4 11.52 -1.44 2.79
C ARG A 4 11.98 -1.50 4.23
N PHE A 5 12.19 -0.32 4.81
CA PHE A 5 12.55 -0.19 6.20
C PHE A 5 11.78 0.96 6.85
N THR A 6 11.56 0.86 8.16
CA THR A 6 11.17 1.99 9.00
C THR A 6 12.14 2.11 10.17
N LYS A 7 12.52 3.35 10.48
CA LYS A 7 13.37 3.64 11.63
C LYS A 7 12.49 3.89 12.86
N PRO A 8 12.96 3.52 14.07
CA PRO A 8 12.28 3.89 15.30
C PRO A 8 12.04 5.40 15.36
N MET A 9 10.85 5.79 15.79
CA MET A 9 10.39 7.17 15.97
C MET A 9 10.38 8.04 14.70
N ASP A 10 10.60 7.47 13.52
CA ASP A 10 10.47 8.22 12.26
C ASP A 10 9.03 8.71 12.11
N PRO A 11 8.80 10.03 11.92
CA PRO A 11 7.45 10.54 11.76
C PRO A 11 6.80 10.11 10.43
N ASN A 12 7.57 9.62 9.47
CA ASN A 12 7.08 9.19 8.18
C ASN A 12 6.48 7.77 8.27
N CYS A 13 5.16 7.73 8.36
CA CYS A 13 4.38 6.49 8.30
C CYS A 13 3.69 6.39 6.94
N THR A 14 3.31 5.17 6.56
CA THR A 14 2.57 4.96 5.31
C THR A 14 1.10 5.24 5.57
N GLY A 15 0.57 6.30 4.94
CA GLY A 15 -0.84 6.66 5.01
C GLY A 15 -1.75 5.57 4.43
N ALA A 16 -3.04 5.63 4.74
CA ALA A 16 -4.02 4.67 4.24
C ALA A 16 -4.15 4.76 2.73
N HIS A 17 -4.04 3.61 2.06
CA HIS A 17 -4.23 3.49 0.62
C HIS A 17 -4.59 2.06 0.24
N TYR A 18 -4.89 1.85 -1.04
CA TYR A 18 -4.92 0.54 -1.67
C TYR A 18 -3.89 0.54 -2.81
N ASP A 19 -3.31 -0.62 -3.11
CA ASP A 19 -2.16 -0.72 -4.03
C ASP A 19 -2.49 -0.30 -5.46
N LEU A 20 -3.73 -0.54 -5.91
CA LEU A 20 -4.13 -0.24 -7.28
C LEU A 20 -3.93 1.23 -7.62
N THR A 21 -3.94 2.14 -6.64
CA THR A 21 -3.65 3.57 -6.86
C THR A 21 -2.36 3.80 -7.65
N TYR A 22 -1.34 2.95 -7.47
CA TYR A 22 -0.05 3.03 -8.15
C TYR A 22 0.06 2.09 -9.37
N LEU A 23 -0.89 1.15 -9.53
CA LEU A 23 -0.80 0.03 -10.49
C LEU A 23 -1.89 0.09 -11.59
N ARG A 24 -2.60 1.22 -11.71
CA ARG A 24 -3.71 1.43 -12.66
C ARG A 24 -3.37 1.25 -14.15
N GLY A 25 -2.10 1.17 -14.52
CA GLY A 25 -1.66 1.13 -15.92
C GLY A 25 -1.72 -0.27 -16.55
N GLY A 26 -2.16 -1.28 -15.81
CA GLY A 26 -2.33 -2.64 -16.30
C GLY A 26 -3.58 -3.29 -15.71
N THR A 27 -3.50 -4.59 -15.44
CA THR A 27 -4.61 -5.31 -14.81
C THR A 27 -4.89 -4.82 -13.37
N ASP A 28 -6.16 -4.86 -12.99
CA ASP A 28 -6.59 -4.66 -11.60
C ASP A 28 -6.49 -5.93 -10.75
N THR A 29 -6.19 -7.07 -11.39
CA THR A 29 -6.13 -8.39 -10.78
C THR A 29 -4.70 -8.67 -10.31
N VAL A 30 -4.24 -7.81 -9.39
CA VAL A 30 -2.93 -7.87 -8.75
C VAL A 30 -3.08 -8.30 -7.30
N CYS A 31 -2.15 -9.12 -6.84
CA CYS A 31 -2.04 -9.53 -5.45
C CYS A 31 -0.68 -9.11 -4.90
N THR A 32 -0.66 -8.53 -3.71
CA THR A 32 0.57 -8.18 -3.01
C THR A 32 0.82 -9.18 -1.88
N SER A 33 2.07 -9.63 -1.79
CA SER A 33 2.62 -10.38 -0.66
C SER A 33 3.55 -9.44 0.11
N TRP A 34 3.14 -9.07 1.31
CA TRP A 34 4.00 -8.39 2.26
C TRP A 34 4.66 -9.41 3.18
N ILE A 35 5.98 -9.36 3.28
CA ILE A 35 6.79 -10.33 4.01
C ILE A 35 7.65 -9.59 5.04
N PRO A 36 7.45 -9.83 6.34
CA PRO A 36 8.31 -9.31 7.40
C PRO A 36 9.71 -9.94 7.30
N ILE A 37 10.75 -9.13 7.49
CA ILE A 37 12.13 -9.63 7.57
C ILE A 37 12.56 -9.54 9.04
N GLY A 38 12.22 -10.60 9.78
CA GLY A 38 12.33 -10.66 11.24
C GLY A 38 11.01 -10.38 11.94
N ASP A 39 10.98 -10.58 13.26
CA ASP A 39 9.78 -10.38 14.06
C ASP A 39 9.43 -8.90 14.16
N ILE A 40 8.14 -8.60 14.00
CA ILE A 40 7.53 -7.27 14.02
C ILE A 40 6.32 -7.33 14.98
N PRO A 41 6.57 -7.13 16.29
CA PRO A 41 5.52 -6.78 17.23
C PRO A 41 4.75 -5.54 16.79
N VAL A 42 3.51 -5.39 17.24
CA VAL A 42 2.62 -4.29 16.85
C VAL A 42 3.24 -2.90 17.03
N GLU A 43 4.03 -2.69 18.07
CA GLU A 43 4.72 -1.42 18.33
C GLU A 43 5.81 -1.10 17.31
N MET A 44 6.34 -2.09 16.58
CA MET A 44 7.28 -1.88 15.48
C MET A 44 6.59 -1.39 14.20
N GLY A 45 5.26 -1.31 14.24
CA GLY A 45 4.45 -0.61 13.26
C GLY A 45 4.21 -1.40 11.99
N GLY A 46 3.85 -2.68 12.09
CA GLY A 46 3.53 -3.55 10.94
C GLY A 46 2.38 -3.05 10.04
N LEU A 47 2.03 -3.83 9.02
CA LEU A 47 0.86 -3.50 8.21
C LEU A 47 -0.42 -3.63 9.04
N ILE A 48 -1.34 -2.69 8.81
CA ILE A 48 -2.69 -2.71 9.36
C ILE A 48 -3.70 -2.60 8.23
N TYR A 49 -4.87 -3.22 8.42
CA TYR A 49 -5.90 -3.34 7.39
C TYR A 49 -7.22 -2.82 7.88
N LEU A 50 -7.95 -2.08 7.05
CA LEU A 50 -9.32 -1.71 7.37
C LEU A 50 -10.22 -2.93 7.12
N GLU A 51 -10.92 -3.39 8.16
CA GLU A 51 -11.75 -4.60 8.11
C GLU A 51 -12.81 -4.51 7.00
N GLY A 52 -12.84 -5.53 6.14
CA GLY A 52 -13.81 -5.63 5.03
C GLY A 52 -13.63 -4.60 3.91
N SER A 53 -12.47 -3.96 3.79
CA SER A 53 -12.30 -2.77 2.95
C SER A 53 -12.15 -3.00 1.44
N ASP A 54 -12.04 -4.24 0.95
CA ASP A 54 -11.91 -4.51 -0.51
C ASP A 54 -13.05 -3.88 -1.33
N ALA A 55 -14.30 -4.07 -0.89
CA ALA A 55 -15.47 -3.50 -1.57
C ALA A 55 -15.46 -1.96 -1.56
N LEU A 56 -14.97 -1.35 -0.47
CA LEU A 56 -14.79 0.10 -0.37
C LEU A 56 -13.68 0.57 -1.32
N GLY A 57 -12.55 -0.13 -1.38
CA GLY A 57 -11.45 0.17 -2.30
C GLY A 57 -11.90 0.15 -3.76
N ARG A 58 -12.69 -0.86 -4.16
CA ARG A 58 -13.28 -0.94 -5.51
C ARG A 58 -14.20 0.24 -5.82
N LYS A 59 -15.05 0.62 -4.86
CA LYS A 59 -15.93 1.78 -5.02
C LYS A 59 -15.12 3.08 -5.17
N LEU A 60 -14.12 3.28 -4.32
CA LEU A 60 -13.25 4.46 -4.38
C LEU A 60 -12.49 4.54 -5.71
N GLU A 61 -12.04 3.40 -6.23
CA GLU A 61 -11.39 3.34 -7.55
C GLU A 61 -12.35 3.69 -8.68
N ALA A 62 -13.58 3.16 -8.66
CA ALA A 62 -14.60 3.51 -9.66
C ALA A 62 -14.94 5.01 -9.64
N ASP A 63 -15.10 5.59 -8.44
CA ASP A 63 -15.34 7.02 -8.26
C ASP A 63 -14.14 7.85 -8.77
N PHE A 64 -12.92 7.39 -8.55
CA PHE A 64 -11.70 8.02 -9.06
C PHE A 64 -11.64 7.97 -10.58
N ALA A 65 -11.89 6.81 -11.20
CA ALA A 65 -11.91 6.64 -12.66
C ALA A 65 -12.93 7.58 -13.30
N ALA A 66 -14.13 7.69 -12.72
CA ALA A 66 -15.16 8.62 -13.19
C ALA A 66 -14.71 10.09 -13.10
N LYS A 67 -14.05 10.51 -12.02
CA LYS A 67 -13.50 11.86 -11.86
C LYS A 67 -12.36 12.16 -12.84
N ASN A 68 -11.65 11.12 -13.27
CA ASN A 68 -10.50 11.22 -14.15
C ASN A 68 -10.83 11.08 -15.64
N ALA A 69 -12.07 10.76 -16.00
CA ALA A 69 -12.46 10.43 -17.37
C ALA A 69 -12.12 11.51 -18.43
N THR A 70 -11.96 12.77 -18.02
CA THR A 70 -11.64 13.90 -18.90
C THR A 70 -10.18 14.33 -18.90
N LEU A 71 -9.32 13.68 -18.09
CA LEU A 71 -7.88 13.99 -18.04
C LEU A 71 -7.14 13.31 -19.19
N ALA A 72 -5.89 13.74 -19.42
CA ALA A 72 -5.00 13.06 -20.36
C ALA A 72 -4.76 11.60 -19.91
N PRO A 73 -4.57 10.63 -20.83
CA PRO A 73 -4.51 9.20 -20.48
C PRO A 73 -3.49 8.84 -19.38
N ASP A 74 -2.32 9.48 -19.39
CA ASP A 74 -1.27 9.32 -18.39
C ASP A 74 -1.67 9.88 -17.01
N GLU A 75 -2.40 11.00 -17.00
CA GLU A 75 -2.97 11.55 -15.77
C GLU A 75 -4.08 10.68 -15.19
N GLN A 76 -4.88 10.01 -16.04
CA GLN A 76 -6.00 9.17 -15.57
C GLN A 76 -5.53 8.04 -14.66
N ILE A 77 -4.37 7.44 -14.98
CA ILE A 77 -3.78 6.32 -14.25
C ILE A 77 -2.77 6.75 -13.18
N SER A 78 -2.48 8.04 -13.06
CA SER A 78 -1.48 8.57 -12.14
C SER A 78 -1.98 8.62 -10.69
N ALA A 79 -1.13 8.21 -9.75
CA ALA A 79 -1.36 8.39 -8.32
C ALA A 79 -1.11 9.84 -7.85
N PHE A 80 -0.65 10.72 -8.74
CA PHE A 80 -0.14 12.06 -8.42
C PHE A 80 -0.81 13.17 -9.24
N ASN A 81 -2.08 13.01 -9.60
CA ASN A 81 -2.86 14.05 -10.26
C ASN A 81 -3.68 14.88 -9.25
N LYS A 82 -4.37 15.90 -9.75
CA LYS A 82 -5.20 16.82 -8.96
C LYS A 82 -6.35 16.17 -8.17
N ASN A 83 -6.74 14.94 -8.50
CA ASN A 83 -7.84 14.22 -7.87
C ASN A 83 -7.36 13.20 -6.81
N MET A 84 -6.05 13.09 -6.58
CA MET A 84 -5.44 12.23 -5.56
C MET A 84 -5.02 13.02 -4.31
N GLY A 85 -5.04 12.35 -3.15
CA GLY A 85 -4.39 12.86 -1.94
C GLY A 85 -2.86 12.80 -2.04
N GLU A 86 -2.20 13.40 -1.04
CA GLU A 86 -0.74 13.39 -0.93
C GLU A 86 -0.20 11.95 -1.05
N GLY A 87 0.76 11.75 -1.95
CA GLY A 87 1.42 10.45 -2.12
C GLY A 87 0.53 9.35 -2.68
N GLY A 88 -0.68 9.65 -3.18
CA GLY A 88 -1.66 8.65 -3.60
C GLY A 88 -2.51 8.09 -2.44
N TRP A 89 -2.43 8.68 -1.25
CA TRP A 89 -3.13 8.22 -0.06
C TRP A 89 -4.58 8.73 0.01
N LEU A 90 -5.41 7.95 0.69
CA LEU A 90 -6.77 8.34 1.08
C LEU A 90 -6.72 9.34 2.25
N SER A 91 -5.91 9.05 3.27
CA SER A 91 -5.69 9.93 4.42
C SER A 91 -4.53 9.41 5.29
N LYS A 92 -3.93 10.31 6.08
CA LYS A 92 -3.07 9.96 7.22
C LYS A 92 -3.87 9.79 8.53
N ASP A 93 -5.10 10.30 8.56
CA ASP A 93 -6.02 10.16 9.70
C ASP A 93 -6.77 8.81 9.61
N LEU A 94 -6.12 7.77 10.16
CA LEU A 94 -6.65 6.41 10.16
C LEU A 94 -7.94 6.28 10.98
N PRO A 95 -8.06 6.86 12.20
CA PRO A 95 -9.32 6.85 12.93
C PRO A 95 -10.49 7.45 12.14
N ALA A 96 -10.28 8.56 11.43
CA ALA A 96 -11.34 9.16 10.61
C ALA A 96 -11.79 8.26 9.45
N ILE A 97 -10.88 7.51 8.83
CA ILE A 97 -11.25 6.52 7.80
C ILE A 97 -12.13 5.42 8.39
N ALA A 98 -11.72 4.84 9.52
CA ALA A 98 -12.48 3.80 10.20
C ALA A 98 -13.89 4.27 10.59
N ALA A 99 -13.99 5.49 11.16
CA ALA A 99 -15.27 6.09 11.52
C ALA A 99 -16.20 6.29 10.30
N ARG A 100 -15.67 6.82 9.19
CA ARG A 100 -16.44 7.01 7.94
C ARG A 100 -16.89 5.69 7.32
N ALA A 101 -16.03 4.67 7.39
CA ALA A 101 -16.32 3.34 6.88
C ALA A 101 -17.19 2.50 7.83
N GLN A 102 -17.48 3.00 9.05
CA GLN A 102 -18.14 2.25 10.13
C GLN A 102 -17.46 0.89 10.37
N SER A 103 -16.13 0.90 10.36
CA SER A 103 -15.27 -0.28 10.46
C SER A 103 -14.13 -0.02 11.44
N ARG A 104 -13.19 -0.95 11.56
CA ARG A 104 -12.02 -0.87 12.44
C ARG A 104 -10.75 -1.27 11.71
N TRP A 105 -9.62 -0.79 12.23
CA TRP A 105 -8.31 -1.25 11.79
C TRP A 105 -7.95 -2.55 12.51
N LEU A 106 -7.54 -3.53 11.73
CA LEU A 106 -6.99 -4.80 12.19
C LEU A 106 -5.47 -4.68 12.21
N THR A 107 -4.88 -5.15 13.30
CA THR A 107 -3.44 -5.21 13.51
C THR A 107 -3.08 -6.56 14.10
N ALA A 108 -1.86 -7.00 13.86
CA ALA A 108 -1.31 -8.22 14.40
C ALA A 108 0.18 -8.03 14.70
N ASP A 109 0.70 -8.87 15.59
CA ASP A 109 2.13 -9.18 15.59
C ASP A 109 2.44 -10.04 14.36
N TYR A 110 3.63 -9.87 13.81
CA TYR A 110 4.15 -10.70 12.72
C TYR A 110 5.46 -11.33 13.14
N GLU A 111 5.67 -12.59 12.76
CA GLU A 111 6.89 -13.34 13.04
C GLU A 111 7.68 -13.59 11.75
N ALA A 112 8.99 -13.82 11.91
CA ALA A 112 9.82 -14.23 10.79
C ALA A 112 9.28 -15.53 10.15
N GLY A 113 8.92 -15.46 8.87
CA GLY A 113 8.33 -16.57 8.12
C GLY A 113 6.84 -16.37 7.81
N ASP A 114 6.19 -15.40 8.44
CA ASP A 114 4.83 -15.00 8.07
C ASP A 114 4.79 -14.38 6.68
N ILE A 115 3.61 -14.44 6.06
CA ILE A 115 3.30 -13.75 4.82
C ILE A 115 1.89 -13.18 4.93
N VAL A 116 1.73 -11.91 4.59
CA VAL A 116 0.42 -11.28 4.42
C VAL A 116 0.12 -11.12 2.94
N VAL A 117 -1.03 -11.62 2.52
CA VAL A 117 -1.48 -11.57 1.13
C VAL A 117 -2.74 -10.73 1.04
N HIS A 118 -2.76 -9.74 0.16
CA HIS A 118 -3.92 -8.85 -0.02
C HIS A 118 -4.14 -8.46 -1.49
N SER A 119 -5.39 -8.18 -1.83
CA SER A 119 -5.78 -7.69 -3.14
C SER A 119 -5.30 -6.26 -3.38
N ALA A 120 -5.24 -5.85 -4.64
CA ALA A 120 -4.94 -4.48 -5.04
C ALA A 120 -5.91 -3.42 -4.45
N TYR A 121 -7.09 -3.83 -3.97
CA TYR A 121 -8.14 -2.95 -3.44
C TYR A 121 -8.18 -2.90 -1.91
N MET A 122 -7.46 -3.78 -1.22
CA MET A 122 -7.50 -3.82 0.23
C MET A 122 -6.91 -2.53 0.81
N ILE A 123 -7.67 -1.82 1.64
CA ILE A 123 -7.20 -0.58 2.25
C ILE A 123 -6.31 -0.93 3.44
N HIS A 124 -5.07 -0.46 3.39
CA HIS A 124 -4.04 -0.75 4.36
C HIS A 124 -3.16 0.48 4.64
N ALA A 125 -2.46 0.43 5.76
CA ALA A 125 -1.51 1.45 6.20
C ALA A 125 -0.36 0.77 6.99
N ALA A 126 0.63 1.55 7.40
CA ALA A 126 1.62 1.11 8.38
C ALA A 126 1.72 2.15 9.50
N THR A 127 1.74 1.69 10.75
CA THR A 127 1.87 2.56 11.92
C THR A 127 3.32 2.93 12.18
N ARG A 128 3.54 3.87 13.11
CA ARG A 128 4.88 4.30 13.50
C ARG A 128 5.61 3.14 14.17
N ASN A 129 6.90 2.99 13.85
CA ASN A 129 7.78 2.12 14.62
C ASN A 129 8.15 2.84 15.92
N GLU A 130 7.62 2.37 17.04
CA GLU A 130 7.86 2.85 18.39
C GLU A 130 8.67 1.85 19.22
N SER A 131 9.48 1.00 18.55
CA SER A 131 10.33 0.02 19.21
C SER A 131 11.15 0.65 20.35
N PRO A 132 10.97 0.20 21.60
CA PRO A 132 11.68 0.77 22.75
C PRO A 132 13.18 0.49 22.69
N ASP A 133 13.57 -0.62 22.05
CA ASP A 133 14.95 -1.07 21.92
C ASP A 133 15.66 -0.48 20.68
N GLY A 134 15.01 0.45 19.96
CA GLY A 134 15.59 1.09 18.79
C GLY A 134 15.73 0.18 17.57
N ARG A 135 14.91 -0.87 17.46
CA ARG A 135 14.97 -1.83 16.34
C ARG A 135 14.33 -1.25 15.07
N MET A 136 15.06 -1.29 13.96
CA MET A 136 14.48 -1.05 12.65
C MET A 136 13.56 -2.21 12.25
N ARG A 137 12.48 -1.88 11.52
CA ARG A 137 11.59 -2.85 10.91
C ARG A 137 11.95 -3.02 9.45
N LEU A 138 12.15 -4.24 8.98
CA LEU A 138 12.43 -4.55 7.58
C LEU A 138 11.28 -5.37 6.99
N SER A 139 10.93 -5.11 5.73
CA SER A 139 9.92 -5.88 5.00
C SER A 139 10.18 -5.88 3.50
N THR A 140 9.52 -6.77 2.77
CA THR A 140 9.44 -6.72 1.30
C THR A 140 8.00 -6.84 0.84
N ASP A 141 7.72 -6.26 -0.33
CA ASP A 141 6.41 -6.27 -0.97
C ASP A 141 6.60 -6.84 -2.37
N ILE A 142 6.12 -8.06 -2.59
CA ILE A 142 6.19 -8.73 -3.90
C ILE A 142 4.79 -8.75 -4.50
N ARG A 143 4.68 -8.30 -5.75
CA ARG A 143 3.40 -8.20 -6.45
C ARG A 143 3.31 -9.26 -7.54
N TYR A 144 2.15 -9.90 -7.61
CA TYR A 144 1.85 -10.98 -8.53
C TYR A 144 0.66 -10.60 -9.40
N GLN A 145 0.78 -10.89 -10.68
CA GLN A 145 -0.30 -10.82 -11.64
C GLN A 145 -0.25 -12.06 -12.55
N SER A 146 -1.35 -12.34 -13.24
CA SER A 146 -1.36 -13.39 -14.27
C SER A 146 -0.44 -13.02 -15.43
N ILE A 147 0.34 -13.99 -15.94
CA ILE A 147 1.15 -13.83 -17.15
C ILE A 147 0.31 -13.53 -18.41
N ARG A 148 -1.01 -13.77 -18.35
CA ARG A 148 -1.96 -13.50 -19.43
C ARG A 148 -2.63 -12.14 -19.30
N ALA A 149 -2.42 -11.43 -18.19
CA ALA A 149 -3.01 -10.14 -17.94
C ALA A 149 -2.08 -9.02 -18.39
N GLU A 150 -2.66 -7.87 -18.73
CA GLU A 150 -1.90 -6.69 -19.14
C GLU A 150 -0.96 -6.21 -18.02
N ILE A 151 0.29 -5.93 -18.39
CA ILE A 151 1.32 -5.43 -17.46
C ILE A 151 1.33 -3.91 -17.55
N ASP A 152 1.36 -3.25 -16.39
CA ASP A 152 1.59 -1.81 -16.32
C ASP A 152 3.01 -1.47 -16.80
N ALA A 153 3.09 -0.86 -18.00
CA ALA A 153 4.35 -0.54 -18.67
C ALA A 153 5.26 0.39 -17.83
N ARG A 154 4.69 1.13 -16.86
CA ARG A 154 5.46 2.03 -15.97
C ARG A 154 6.40 1.26 -15.03
N TRP A 155 6.15 -0.02 -14.81
CA TRP A 155 6.86 -0.85 -13.83
C TRP A 155 7.69 -1.99 -14.46
N GLN A 156 8.05 -1.89 -15.75
CA GLN A 156 8.80 -2.94 -16.45
C GLN A 156 10.32 -2.83 -16.35
N ASN A 157 10.85 -1.79 -15.70
CA ASN A 157 12.29 -1.66 -15.54
C ASN A 157 12.80 -2.68 -14.53
N HIS A 158 13.76 -3.51 -14.95
CA HIS A 158 14.50 -4.37 -14.03
C HIS A 158 15.28 -3.50 -13.06
N TRP A 159 15.12 -3.77 -11.77
CA TRP A 159 15.96 -3.15 -10.75
C TRP A 159 17.40 -3.65 -10.89
N SER A 160 18.35 -2.72 -10.86
CA SER A 160 19.78 -2.96 -10.82
C SER A 160 20.40 -2.31 -9.58
N TYR A 161 21.62 -2.73 -9.22
CA TYR A 161 22.35 -2.11 -8.10
C TYR A 161 22.67 -0.62 -8.33
N GLU A 162 22.65 -0.16 -9.58
CA GLU A 162 22.88 1.25 -9.93
C GLU A 162 21.64 2.13 -9.65
N ASP A 163 20.46 1.54 -9.48
CA ASP A 163 19.20 2.23 -9.15
C ASP A 163 19.11 2.61 -7.65
N MET A 164 20.25 2.70 -6.95
CA MET A 164 20.32 2.98 -5.52
C MET A 164 20.05 4.46 -5.21
N LEU A 165 18.93 4.66 -4.47
CA LEU A 165 18.40 5.86 -3.78
C LEU A 165 17.66 6.91 -4.63
#